data_AF-A0A7G8Q086-F1
#
_entry.id   AF-A0A7G8Q086-F1
#
_cell.length_a   1.000
_cell.length_b   1.000
_cell.length_c   1.000
_cell.angle_alpha   90.00
_cell.angle_beta   90.00
_cell.angle_gamma   90.00
#
_symmetry.space_group_name_H-M   'P 1'
#
loop_
_entity.id
_entity.type
_entity.pdbx_description
1 polymer ?
#
loop_
_entity_poly.entity_id
_entity_poly.type
_entity_poly.pdbx_seq_one_letter_code
_entity_poly.pdbx_strand_id
1 'polypeptide(L)'
;MQRALTAIDPMRLLECFAPLFAYGLLVDEQAASKNLPDAEWPSVHARALALVEQGRGAAFARGKPLAEVELAAFAAAAWLDEVATRRGGWGGQTGSLQQTLFRTGSAATEFFDQLGRLGSGEDEVREVFSMALLLGFSGQYYYEQGEGGELGRIKALYCPASASAASTLQLLQRESVTPQPYMTPGSPVLRLPGTWVGRRLAQLVAALVVVLVFVAFVAPVFSRSISERAWFVGGLVVAVLGVVGWMGMLAWQSLVMVRAHTRVADSTAAGYGMGSFMAAVKDAGRRVRGAILHPFRRRGEWRQLARHPWLLFVGDSAADVRSLLQAAAASPHARELSRASDASPWHWWVYRSLVAIEPGPRLSHPHATIGDGDAPWTKALSLLARERRKLPLDGLVICIAAQSLREPESAVATHADRLYRLADEATRRLQLQLPVYVVVTGLEALPGHPAFRSALPVSLFRRVVGWRHADPVRDAVVDGRMDVQAETVSGRLISTALAVLAAERDAHRRREAFAFLQSLQGWQRGLRTFVGRLQANEAHGEHRLHWRGLYVTGGSRGEAPNGDFVDDLFSRFLPADRMLARRVAPRD
;
A
#
# COMPACT_ATOMS: atom_id res chain seq x y z
N MET A 1 28.19 2.80 20.97
CA MET A 1 27.59 2.23 19.74
C MET A 1 26.61 3.25 19.15
N GLN A 2 27.16 4.41 18.75
CA GLN A 2 26.43 5.68 18.66
C GLN A 2 26.80 6.42 17.35
N ARG A 3 27.00 5.66 16.27
CA ARG A 3 27.56 6.13 14.98
C ARG A 3 26.62 5.92 13.78
N ALA A 4 25.30 5.78 14.01
CA ALA A 4 24.35 5.42 12.95
C ALA A 4 23.09 6.31 12.87
N LEU A 5 23.09 7.52 13.44
CA LEU A 5 21.89 8.39 13.47
C LEU A 5 22.05 9.77 12.81
N THR A 6 23.10 9.99 12.02
CA THR A 6 23.28 11.24 11.25
C THR A 6 23.90 11.00 9.88
N ALA A 7 23.32 10.07 9.11
CA ALA A 7 23.44 10.13 7.66
C ALA A 7 22.15 10.78 7.17
N ILE A 8 22.11 12.11 7.20
CA ILE A 8 21.23 12.86 6.29
C ILE A 8 21.56 12.30 4.92
N ASP A 9 20.62 11.59 4.28
CA ASP A 9 20.82 11.05 2.93
C ASP A 9 21.26 12.23 2.05
N PRO A 10 22.53 12.31 1.63
CA PRO A 10 23.03 13.51 1.01
C PRO A 10 22.33 13.64 -0.34
N MET A 11 21.47 14.66 -0.45
CA MET A 11 20.82 15.05 -1.71
C MET A 11 21.86 14.98 -2.83
N ARG A 12 21.60 14.12 -3.80
CA ARG A 12 22.53 13.84 -4.90
C ARG A 12 22.65 15.05 -5.82
N LEU A 13 23.75 15.19 -6.55
CA LEU A 13 23.94 16.29 -7.51
C LEU A 13 22.78 16.38 -8.51
N LEU A 14 22.26 15.26 -8.98
CA LEU A 14 21.08 15.21 -9.86
C LEU A 14 19.87 15.93 -9.26
N GLU A 15 19.65 15.85 -7.95
CA GLU A 15 18.53 16.48 -7.26
C GLU A 15 18.72 18.00 -7.14
N CYS A 16 19.97 18.46 -7.03
CA CYS A 16 20.31 19.89 -7.04
C CYS A 16 20.05 20.52 -8.43
N PHE A 17 20.32 19.79 -9.51
CA PHE A 17 20.11 20.26 -10.89
C PHE A 17 18.76 19.85 -11.51
N ALA A 18 17.95 19.01 -10.84
CA ALA A 18 16.62 18.60 -11.29
C ALA A 18 15.69 19.77 -11.66
N PRO A 19 15.68 20.93 -10.94
CA PRO A 19 14.89 22.09 -11.32
C PRO A 19 15.25 22.65 -12.71
N LEU A 20 16.53 22.59 -13.11
CA LEU A 20 16.99 23.02 -14.43
C LEU A 20 16.48 22.08 -15.52
N PHE A 21 16.54 20.76 -15.30
CA PHE A 21 15.96 19.77 -16.22
C PHE A 21 14.43 19.93 -16.35
N ALA A 22 13.73 20.14 -15.23
CA ALA A 22 12.29 20.38 -15.24
C ALA A 22 11.93 21.63 -16.05
N TYR A 23 12.71 22.71 -15.89
CA TYR A 23 12.53 23.95 -16.61
C TYR A 23 12.84 23.79 -18.11
N GLY A 24 13.93 23.11 -18.47
CA GLY A 24 14.26 22.85 -19.87
C GLY A 24 13.19 22.02 -20.59
N LEU A 25 12.57 21.06 -19.92
CA LEU A 25 11.45 20.28 -20.48
C LEU A 25 10.18 21.13 -20.63
N LEU A 26 9.93 22.09 -19.74
CA LEU A 26 8.86 23.07 -19.90
C LEU A 26 9.08 23.96 -21.13
N VAL A 27 10.31 24.48 -21.29
CA VAL A 27 10.69 25.29 -22.45
C VAL A 27 10.56 24.47 -23.74
N ASP A 28 11.00 23.21 -23.73
CA ASP A 28 10.88 22.31 -24.88
C ASP A 28 9.42 22.07 -25.27
N GLU A 29 8.52 21.85 -24.32
CA GLU A 29 7.09 21.71 -24.58
C GLU A 29 6.49 23.00 -25.16
N GLN A 30 6.72 24.15 -24.51
CA GLN A 30 6.17 25.43 -24.94
C GLN A 30 6.65 25.81 -26.34
N ALA A 31 7.93 25.56 -26.64
CA ALA A 31 8.49 25.82 -27.95
C ALA A 31 7.97 24.80 -28.99
N ALA A 32 7.80 23.53 -28.63
CA ALA A 32 7.21 22.52 -29.51
C ALA A 32 5.77 22.85 -29.90
N SER A 33 4.99 23.40 -28.97
CA SER A 33 3.60 23.80 -29.21
C SER A 33 3.45 25.19 -29.83
N LYS A 34 4.55 25.87 -30.18
CA LYS A 34 4.61 27.27 -30.66
C LYS A 34 3.98 28.29 -29.70
N ASN A 35 3.98 27.97 -28.40
CA ASN A 35 3.47 28.84 -27.35
C ASN A 35 4.56 29.75 -26.74
N LEU A 36 5.82 29.62 -27.18
CA LEU A 36 6.92 30.47 -26.74
C LEU A 36 7.30 31.49 -27.84
N PRO A 37 7.00 32.79 -27.66
CA PRO A 37 7.43 33.84 -28.59
C PRO A 37 8.95 34.06 -28.57
N ASP A 38 9.53 34.46 -29.70
CA ASP A 38 10.99 34.70 -29.80
C ASP A 38 11.50 35.79 -28.83
N ALA A 39 10.64 36.73 -28.45
CA ALA A 39 10.97 37.79 -27.50
C ALA A 39 11.18 37.30 -26.05
N GLU A 40 10.73 36.08 -25.71
CA GLU A 40 10.84 35.53 -24.36
C GLU A 40 12.16 34.78 -24.11
N TRP A 41 12.94 34.46 -25.16
CA TRP A 41 14.23 33.77 -25.03
C TRP A 41 15.22 34.44 -24.06
N PRO A 42 15.37 35.79 -24.01
CA PRO A 42 16.21 36.44 -23.01
C PRO A 42 15.75 36.19 -21.56
N SER A 43 14.44 36.13 -21.32
CA SER A 43 13.89 35.81 -20.00
C SER A 43 14.11 34.33 -19.66
N VAL A 44 13.98 33.44 -20.65
CA VAL A 44 14.32 32.02 -20.50
C VAL A 44 15.79 31.84 -20.15
N HIS A 45 16.68 32.57 -20.82
CA HIS A 45 18.12 32.58 -20.54
C HIS A 45 18.42 33.01 -19.10
N ALA A 46 17.87 34.15 -18.68
CA ALA A 46 18.07 34.67 -17.33
C ALA A 46 17.56 33.70 -16.25
N ARG A 47 16.42 33.05 -16.50
CA ARG A 47 15.87 32.04 -15.58
C ARG A 47 16.75 30.79 -15.52
N ALA A 48 17.26 30.33 -16.66
CA ALA A 48 18.16 29.18 -16.73
C ALA A 48 19.46 29.44 -15.96
N LEU A 49 20.08 30.61 -16.13
CA LEU A 49 21.25 31.03 -15.35
C LEU A 49 20.97 30.99 -13.84
N ALA A 50 19.84 31.57 -13.41
CA ALA A 50 19.46 31.57 -12.00
C ALA A 50 19.27 30.16 -11.44
N LEU A 51 18.74 29.21 -12.23
CA LEU A 51 18.58 27.82 -11.82
C LEU A 51 19.92 27.07 -11.74
N VAL A 52 20.88 27.36 -12.62
CA VAL A 52 22.24 26.82 -12.52
C VAL A 52 22.90 27.29 -11.23
N GLU A 53 22.85 28.59 -10.93
CA GLU A 53 23.41 29.15 -9.69
C GLU A 53 22.71 28.61 -8.44
N GLN A 54 21.39 28.43 -8.49
CA GLN A 54 20.64 27.78 -7.41
C GLN A 54 21.10 26.33 -7.21
N GLY A 55 21.32 25.57 -8.29
CA GLY A 55 21.82 24.20 -8.24
C GLY A 55 23.22 24.12 -7.63
N ARG A 56 24.14 25.00 -8.06
CA ARG A 56 25.49 25.15 -7.49
C ARG A 56 25.42 25.44 -5.99
N GLY A 57 24.65 26.46 -5.59
CA GLY A 57 24.48 26.85 -4.19
C GLY A 57 23.91 25.72 -3.33
N ALA A 58 22.92 24.97 -3.84
CA ALA A 58 22.33 23.83 -3.15
C ALA A 58 23.31 22.65 -2.97
N ALA A 59 24.22 22.44 -3.92
CA ALA A 59 25.25 21.41 -3.85
C ALA A 59 26.39 21.83 -2.89
N PHE A 60 26.83 23.09 -2.95
CA PHE A 60 27.86 23.62 -2.03
C PHE A 60 27.39 23.65 -0.58
N ALA A 61 26.13 24.01 -0.33
CA ALA A 61 25.54 23.97 1.02
C ALA A 61 25.57 22.55 1.64
N ARG A 62 25.77 21.51 0.82
CA ARG A 62 25.89 20.10 1.23
C ARG A 62 27.32 19.57 1.20
N GLY A 63 28.31 20.44 0.99
CA GLY A 63 29.72 20.07 1.01
C GLY A 63 30.18 19.29 -0.24
N LYS A 64 29.47 19.38 -1.36
CA LYS A 64 29.89 18.73 -2.61
C LYS A 64 31.17 19.38 -3.17
N PRO A 65 32.10 18.60 -3.76
CA PRO A 65 33.35 19.14 -4.29
C PRO A 65 33.10 20.10 -5.46
N LEU A 66 33.90 21.17 -5.54
CA LEU A 66 33.80 22.16 -6.63
C LEU A 66 33.88 21.54 -8.02
N ALA A 67 34.82 20.62 -8.24
CA ALA A 67 35.00 19.96 -9.54
C ALA A 67 33.74 19.19 -9.97
N GLU A 68 33.14 18.41 -9.07
CA GLU A 68 31.93 17.64 -9.36
C GLU A 68 30.72 18.54 -9.62
N VAL A 69 30.58 19.62 -8.83
CA VAL A 69 29.49 20.60 -8.99
C VAL A 69 29.58 21.30 -10.34
N GLU A 70 30.77 21.71 -10.77
CA GLU A 70 30.98 22.35 -12.07
C GLU A 70 30.77 21.39 -13.24
N LEU A 71 31.20 20.13 -13.13
CA LEU A 71 30.94 19.11 -14.16
C LEU A 71 29.45 18.81 -14.30
N ALA A 72 28.72 18.71 -13.19
CA ALA A 72 27.27 18.52 -13.20
C ALA A 72 26.54 19.75 -13.79
N ALA A 73 26.94 20.97 -13.41
CA ALA A 73 26.40 22.20 -13.97
C ALA A 73 26.66 22.29 -15.48
N PHE A 74 27.86 21.91 -15.93
CA PHE A 74 28.25 21.87 -17.33
C PHE A 74 27.36 20.94 -18.15
N ALA A 75 27.16 19.70 -17.68
CA ALA A 75 26.31 18.73 -18.36
C ALA A 75 24.86 19.21 -18.51
N ALA A 76 24.30 19.78 -17.44
CA ALA A 76 22.91 20.26 -17.45
C ALA A 76 22.74 21.52 -18.32
N ALA A 77 23.73 22.42 -18.33
CA ALA A 77 23.75 23.60 -19.19
C ALA A 77 23.89 23.22 -20.68
N ALA A 78 24.79 22.31 -21.01
CA ALA A 78 25.00 21.81 -22.37
C ALA A 78 23.72 21.17 -22.93
N TRP A 79 23.00 20.39 -22.12
CA TRP A 79 21.70 19.83 -22.50
C TRP A 79 20.65 20.91 -22.78
N LEU A 80 20.53 21.92 -21.90
CA LEU A 80 19.56 22.99 -22.09
C LEU A 80 19.88 23.85 -23.31
N ASP A 81 21.16 24.11 -23.58
CA ASP A 81 21.59 24.81 -24.79
C ASP A 81 21.20 24.07 -26.07
N GLU A 82 21.35 22.73 -26.09
CA GLU A 82 20.90 21.91 -27.21
C GLU A 82 19.38 21.97 -27.38
N VAL A 83 18.62 21.90 -26.27
CA VAL A 83 17.15 22.02 -26.29
C VAL A 83 16.73 23.37 -26.89
N ALA A 84 17.32 24.47 -26.42
CA ALA A 84 17.02 25.80 -26.93
C ALA A 84 17.39 25.92 -28.41
N THR A 85 18.59 25.50 -28.81
CA THR A 85 19.07 25.59 -30.19
C THR A 85 18.20 24.78 -31.15
N ARG A 86 17.78 23.58 -30.75
CA ARG A 86 16.85 22.73 -31.54
C ARG A 86 15.51 23.41 -31.82
N ARG A 87 15.09 24.33 -30.94
CA ARG A 87 13.84 25.08 -31.04
C ARG A 87 14.00 26.46 -31.65
N GLY A 88 15.18 26.78 -32.20
CA GLY A 88 15.49 28.11 -32.75
C GLY A 88 15.80 29.17 -31.68
N GLY A 89 15.99 28.76 -30.43
CA GLY A 89 16.36 29.62 -29.32
C GLY A 89 17.81 30.09 -29.34
N TRP A 90 18.12 30.99 -28.40
CA TRP A 90 19.40 31.70 -28.25
C TRP A 90 19.72 32.76 -29.30
N GLY A 91 19.29 32.61 -30.56
CA GLY A 91 19.35 33.68 -31.57
C GLY A 91 20.72 34.39 -31.66
N GLY A 92 20.73 35.61 -32.22
CA GLY A 92 21.94 36.47 -32.21
C GLY A 92 22.05 37.41 -31.02
N GLN A 93 21.01 37.50 -30.17
CA GLN A 93 20.91 38.51 -29.11
C GLN A 93 21.41 38.03 -27.74
N THR A 94 21.47 36.72 -27.50
CA THR A 94 21.89 36.13 -26.22
C THR A 94 22.89 35.02 -26.48
N GLY A 95 24.05 35.05 -25.81
CA GLY A 95 24.99 33.93 -25.85
C GLY A 95 24.38 32.68 -25.20
N SER A 96 24.83 31.49 -25.62
CA SER A 96 24.44 30.23 -24.98
C SER A 96 24.99 30.12 -23.55
N LEU A 97 24.37 29.30 -22.70
CA LEU A 97 24.79 29.10 -21.32
C LEU A 97 26.24 28.59 -21.23
N GLN A 98 26.65 27.69 -22.14
CA GLN A 98 28.03 27.19 -22.25
C GLN A 98 29.06 28.31 -22.49
N GLN A 99 28.70 29.36 -23.24
CA GLN A 99 29.57 30.50 -23.51
C GLN A 99 29.62 31.44 -22.30
N THR A 100 28.45 31.73 -21.71
CA THR A 100 28.37 32.63 -20.55
C THR A 100 29.01 32.04 -19.30
N LEU A 101 28.75 30.76 -18.99
CA LEU A 101 29.19 30.12 -17.76
C LEU A 101 30.57 29.47 -17.87
N PHE A 102 30.87 28.82 -19.00
CA PHE A 102 32.06 27.97 -19.15
C PHE A 102 33.03 28.48 -20.22
N ARG A 103 32.69 29.57 -20.93
CA ARG A 103 33.49 30.16 -22.01
C ARG A 103 33.86 29.16 -23.12
N THR A 104 32.97 28.20 -23.39
CA THR A 104 33.14 27.21 -24.47
C THR A 104 32.03 27.32 -25.50
N GLY A 105 32.37 27.01 -26.76
CA GLY A 105 31.42 26.80 -27.85
C GLY A 105 31.36 25.33 -28.33
N SER A 106 32.12 24.44 -27.69
CA SER A 106 32.29 23.03 -28.09
C SER A 106 31.73 22.03 -27.07
N ALA A 107 30.75 22.43 -26.25
CA ALA A 107 30.21 21.55 -25.21
C ALA A 107 29.61 20.25 -25.77
N ALA A 108 29.13 20.26 -27.02
CA ALA A 108 28.62 19.08 -27.71
C ALA A 108 29.63 17.92 -27.84
N THR A 109 30.93 18.23 -27.88
CA THR A 109 32.03 17.25 -27.92
C THR A 109 32.66 17.07 -26.55
N GLU A 110 32.90 18.17 -25.82
CA GLU A 110 33.49 18.13 -24.47
C GLU A 110 32.63 17.32 -23.50
N PHE A 111 31.30 17.30 -23.66
CA PHE A 111 30.41 16.47 -22.86
C PHE A 111 30.83 14.99 -22.87
N PHE A 112 31.11 14.41 -24.03
CA PHE A 112 31.47 13.00 -24.12
C PHE A 112 32.91 12.71 -23.66
N ASP A 113 33.82 13.66 -23.87
CA ASP A 113 35.19 13.58 -23.34
C ASP A 113 35.20 13.61 -21.80
N GLN A 114 34.43 14.52 -21.19
CA GLN A 114 34.29 14.58 -19.73
C GLN A 114 33.63 13.31 -19.18
N LEU A 115 32.55 12.83 -19.80
CA LEU A 115 31.88 11.58 -19.41
C LEU A 115 32.82 10.37 -19.44
N GLY A 116 33.69 10.29 -20.46
CA GLY A 116 34.68 9.22 -20.60
C GLY A 116 35.81 9.28 -19.57
N ARG A 117 36.09 10.46 -19.01
CA ARG A 117 37.14 10.67 -17.99
C ARG A 117 36.67 10.39 -16.55
N LEU A 118 35.36 10.30 -16.32
CA LEU A 118 34.81 10.11 -14.98
C LEU A 118 35.29 8.79 -14.36
N GLY A 119 35.94 8.89 -13.21
CA GLY A 119 36.41 7.74 -12.43
C GLY A 119 35.28 7.02 -11.68
N SER A 120 35.58 5.86 -11.10
CA SER A 120 34.59 5.04 -10.37
C SER A 120 34.00 5.69 -9.11
N GLY A 121 34.54 6.82 -8.65
CA GLY A 121 34.03 7.56 -7.49
C GLY A 121 33.04 8.67 -7.83
N GLU A 122 32.88 9.03 -9.11
CA GLU A 122 32.09 10.19 -9.57
C GLU A 122 30.68 9.77 -10.02
N ASP A 123 30.03 8.90 -9.24
CA ASP A 123 28.71 8.33 -9.57
C ASP A 123 27.62 9.39 -9.67
N GLU A 124 27.64 10.40 -8.80
CA GLU A 124 26.64 11.47 -8.80
C GLU A 124 26.77 12.40 -10.01
N VAL A 125 28.00 12.69 -10.45
CA VAL A 125 28.24 13.44 -11.68
C VAL A 125 27.75 12.63 -12.87
N ARG A 126 28.10 11.34 -12.91
CA ARG A 126 27.66 10.42 -13.96
C ARG A 126 26.14 10.37 -14.06
N GLU A 127 25.40 10.37 -12.95
CA GLU A 127 23.94 10.42 -12.93
C GLU A 127 23.36 11.66 -13.61
N VAL A 128 24.00 12.82 -13.49
CA VAL A 128 23.59 14.06 -14.17
C VAL A 128 23.81 13.94 -15.68
N PHE A 129 24.96 13.42 -16.11
CA PHE A 129 25.23 13.14 -17.54
C PHE A 129 24.24 12.12 -18.11
N SER A 130 23.99 11.03 -17.37
CA SER A 130 23.02 10.02 -17.75
C SER A 130 21.61 10.60 -17.87
N MET A 131 21.20 11.51 -16.97
CA MET A 131 19.91 12.20 -17.09
C MET A 131 19.85 13.07 -18.35
N ALA A 132 20.89 13.84 -18.66
CA ALA A 132 20.95 14.63 -19.90
C ALA A 132 20.80 13.76 -21.15
N LEU A 133 21.49 12.60 -21.20
CA LEU A 133 21.37 11.62 -22.28
C LEU A 133 19.96 11.01 -22.37
N LEU A 134 19.37 10.67 -21.22
CA LEU A 134 18.01 10.13 -21.11
C LEU A 134 16.96 11.11 -21.63
N LEU A 135 17.15 12.41 -21.35
CA LEU A 135 16.29 13.49 -21.83
C LEU A 135 16.57 13.89 -23.29
N GLY A 136 17.47 13.18 -23.97
CA GLY A 136 17.67 13.29 -25.41
C GLY A 136 18.76 14.26 -25.83
N PHE A 137 19.78 14.49 -25.00
CA PHE A 137 21.05 15.09 -25.43
C PHE A 137 21.69 14.22 -26.52
N SER A 138 22.09 14.84 -27.62
CA SER A 138 22.75 14.14 -28.74
C SER A 138 24.18 14.63 -28.95
N GLY A 139 24.45 15.90 -28.65
CA GLY A 139 25.73 16.57 -28.84
C GLY A 139 26.29 16.34 -30.25
N GLN A 140 27.54 15.87 -30.31
CA GLN A 140 28.23 15.58 -31.56
C GLN A 140 27.58 14.46 -32.42
N TYR A 141 26.67 13.66 -31.86
CA TYR A 141 26.00 12.54 -32.55
C TYR A 141 24.62 12.91 -33.10
N TYR A 142 24.32 14.19 -33.32
CA TYR A 142 23.02 14.68 -33.78
C TYR A 142 22.51 14.06 -35.10
N TYR A 143 23.41 13.50 -35.91
CA TYR A 143 23.10 12.86 -37.19
C TYR A 143 22.69 11.39 -37.07
N GLU A 144 22.97 10.73 -35.93
CA GLU A 144 22.58 9.33 -35.74
C GLU A 144 21.08 9.22 -35.47
N GLN A 145 20.39 8.38 -36.26
CA GLN A 145 18.98 8.08 -36.05
C GLN A 145 18.81 6.67 -35.46
N GLY A 146 18.17 6.61 -34.29
CA GLY A 146 17.84 5.36 -33.61
C GLY A 146 18.89 4.91 -32.57
N GLU A 147 18.69 3.71 -32.04
CA GLU A 147 19.47 3.15 -30.91
C GLU A 147 20.68 2.31 -31.37
N GLY A 148 20.88 2.13 -32.68
CA GLY A 148 21.93 1.25 -33.23
C GLY A 148 23.31 1.91 -33.42
N GLY A 149 23.41 3.23 -33.25
CA GLY A 149 24.64 4.01 -33.43
C GLY A 149 25.58 3.99 -32.23
N GLU A 150 26.63 4.82 -32.28
CA GLU A 150 27.55 5.02 -31.14
C GLU A 150 26.83 5.67 -29.95
N LEU A 151 25.93 6.63 -30.20
CA LEU A 151 25.13 7.25 -29.14
C LEU A 151 24.25 6.22 -28.42
N GLY A 152 23.71 5.26 -29.16
CA GLY A 152 22.94 4.15 -28.61
C GLY A 152 23.80 3.25 -27.70
N ARG A 153 25.03 2.96 -28.10
CA ARG A 153 26.00 2.21 -27.27
C ARG A 153 26.41 2.97 -26.01
N ILE A 154 26.65 4.28 -26.11
CA ILE A 154 26.94 5.15 -24.96
C ILE A 154 25.75 5.16 -24.01
N LYS A 155 24.53 5.34 -24.52
CA LYS A 155 23.30 5.25 -23.71
C LYS A 155 23.15 3.89 -23.05
N ALA A 156 23.48 2.79 -23.72
CA ALA A 156 23.43 1.46 -23.11
C ALA A 156 24.43 1.28 -21.97
N LEU A 157 25.61 1.90 -22.06
CA LEU A 157 26.65 1.83 -21.03
C LEU A 157 26.31 2.68 -19.81
N TYR A 158 25.86 3.92 -20.01
CA TYR A 158 25.67 4.91 -18.94
C TYR A 158 24.22 5.07 -18.48
N CYS A 159 23.25 4.62 -19.28
CA CYS A 159 21.81 4.65 -19.01
C CYS A 159 21.19 3.26 -19.21
N PRO A 160 21.43 2.29 -18.31
CA PRO A 160 20.87 0.93 -18.45
C PRO A 160 19.34 0.95 -18.62
N ALA A 161 18.68 1.93 -17.99
CA ALA A 161 17.24 2.13 -18.10
C ALA A 161 16.76 2.52 -19.51
N SER A 162 17.57 3.23 -20.31
CA SER A 162 17.17 3.61 -21.67
C SER A 162 17.35 2.47 -22.66
N ALA A 163 18.50 1.79 -22.64
CA ALA A 163 18.77 0.67 -23.55
C ALA A 163 17.85 -0.52 -23.30
N SER A 164 17.41 -0.71 -22.06
CA SER A 164 16.44 -1.73 -21.70
C SER A 164 14.99 -1.22 -21.64
N ALA A 165 14.71 0.04 -21.98
CA ALA A 165 13.38 0.63 -21.80
C ALA A 165 12.31 -0.15 -22.57
N ALA A 166 12.53 -0.37 -23.87
CA ALA A 166 11.60 -1.09 -24.73
C ALA A 166 11.40 -2.55 -24.26
N SER A 167 12.48 -3.24 -23.91
CA SER A 167 12.41 -4.61 -23.36
C SER A 167 11.73 -4.66 -21.99
N THR A 168 11.95 -3.67 -21.13
CA THR A 168 11.34 -3.57 -19.80
C THR A 168 9.84 -3.32 -19.93
N LEU A 169 9.42 -2.40 -20.80
CA LEU A 169 8.01 -2.14 -21.07
C LEU A 169 7.32 -3.37 -21.68
N GLN A 170 8.00 -4.12 -22.56
CA GLN A 170 7.50 -5.40 -23.09
C GLN A 170 7.42 -6.49 -22.00
N LEU A 171 8.41 -6.59 -21.12
CA LEU A 171 8.40 -7.51 -19.98
C LEU A 171 7.24 -7.20 -19.04
N LEU A 172 6.99 -5.92 -18.74
CA LEU A 172 5.88 -5.46 -17.90
C LEU A 172 4.49 -5.75 -18.49
N GLN A 173 4.37 -6.06 -19.79
CA GLN A 173 3.12 -6.60 -20.35
C GLN A 173 2.83 -8.02 -19.84
N ARG A 174 3.88 -8.79 -19.54
CA ARG A 174 3.79 -10.20 -19.12
C ARG A 174 3.96 -10.35 -17.61
N GLU A 175 4.85 -9.57 -17.01
CA GLU A 175 5.29 -9.63 -15.60
C GLU A 175 4.74 -8.47 -14.77
N SER A 176 4.84 -8.57 -13.45
CA SER A 176 4.42 -7.53 -12.51
C SER A 176 5.59 -6.67 -12.07
N VAL A 177 5.31 -5.42 -11.68
CA VAL A 177 6.34 -4.46 -11.21
C VAL A 177 7.14 -5.04 -10.04
N THR A 178 6.49 -5.68 -9.06
CA THR A 178 7.15 -6.44 -7.99
C THR A 178 6.94 -7.94 -8.16
N PRO A 179 7.86 -8.81 -7.70
CA PRO A 179 7.69 -10.25 -7.78
C PRO A 179 6.47 -10.64 -6.94
N GLN A 180 5.57 -11.41 -7.53
CA GLN A 180 4.36 -11.81 -6.82
C GLN A 180 4.71 -12.98 -5.89
N PRO A 181 4.37 -12.92 -4.59
CA PRO A 181 4.72 -13.98 -3.63
C PRO A 181 4.06 -15.34 -3.92
N TYR A 182 3.10 -15.44 -4.85
CA TYR A 182 2.60 -16.74 -5.32
C TYR A 182 3.43 -17.34 -6.48
N MET A 183 4.35 -16.57 -7.07
CA MET A 183 5.32 -17.06 -8.05
C MET A 183 6.62 -17.57 -7.41
N THR A 184 6.82 -17.34 -6.11
CA THR A 184 7.89 -17.97 -5.33
C THR A 184 7.47 -19.39 -4.89
N PRO A 185 8.23 -20.44 -5.25
CA PRO A 185 7.97 -21.80 -4.78
C PRO A 185 7.97 -21.86 -3.25
N GLY A 186 6.89 -22.38 -2.64
CA GLY A 186 6.78 -22.55 -1.18
C GLY A 186 5.63 -21.79 -0.51
N SER A 187 4.93 -20.91 -1.22
CA SER A 187 3.75 -20.23 -0.66
C SER A 187 2.63 -21.23 -0.32
N PRO A 188 2.13 -21.27 0.93
CA PRO A 188 1.14 -22.26 1.33
C PRO A 188 -0.14 -22.03 0.52
N VAL A 189 -0.51 -23.05 -0.25
CA VAL A 189 -1.83 -23.14 -0.87
C VAL A 189 -2.84 -22.97 0.27
N LEU A 190 -3.79 -22.05 0.08
CA LEU A 190 -4.81 -21.67 1.06
C LEU A 190 -5.70 -22.88 1.38
N ARG A 191 -5.23 -23.79 2.23
CA ARG A 191 -6.00 -24.90 2.76
C ARG A 191 -6.86 -24.32 3.86
N LEU A 192 -8.12 -24.02 3.53
CA LEU A 192 -9.15 -23.84 4.55
C LEU A 192 -9.03 -25.03 5.51
N PRO A 193 -8.95 -24.82 6.84
CA PRO A 193 -8.91 -25.92 7.78
C PRO A 193 -10.21 -26.70 7.59
N GLY A 194 -10.11 -27.85 6.91
CA GLY A 194 -11.20 -28.81 6.87
C GLY A 194 -11.54 -29.13 8.30
N THR A 195 -12.80 -28.94 8.69
CA THR A 195 -13.25 -29.06 10.07
C THR A 195 -12.87 -30.43 10.59
N TRP A 196 -11.78 -30.49 11.36
CA TRP A 196 -11.21 -31.72 11.91
C TRP A 196 -12.24 -32.45 12.80
N VAL A 197 -13.16 -31.67 13.37
CA VAL A 197 -14.32 -32.14 14.15
C VAL A 197 -15.40 -32.80 13.28
N GLY A 198 -15.60 -32.35 12.03
CA GLY A 198 -16.62 -32.90 11.13
C GLY A 198 -16.30 -34.32 10.66
N ARG A 199 -15.02 -34.61 10.39
CA ARG A 199 -14.59 -35.96 9.97
C ARG A 199 -14.74 -37.00 11.07
N ARG A 200 -14.32 -36.69 12.31
CA ARG A 200 -14.46 -37.62 13.44
C ARG A 200 -15.91 -37.82 13.86
N LEU A 201 -16.73 -36.76 13.82
CA LEU A 201 -18.16 -36.87 14.12
C LEU A 201 -18.90 -37.69 13.06
N ALA A 202 -18.61 -37.47 11.77
CA ALA A 202 -19.18 -38.27 10.68
C ALA A 202 -18.76 -39.76 10.77
N GLN A 203 -17.52 -40.05 11.16
CA GLN A 203 -17.05 -41.42 11.40
C GLN A 203 -17.75 -42.09 12.59
N LEU A 204 -17.98 -41.35 13.68
CA LEU A 204 -18.72 -41.86 14.84
C LEU A 204 -20.20 -42.13 14.51
N VAL A 205 -20.84 -41.25 13.74
CA VAL A 205 -22.22 -41.47 13.26
C VAL A 205 -22.30 -42.65 12.32
N ALA A 206 -21.38 -42.75 11.36
CA ALA A 206 -21.33 -43.89 10.45
C ALA A 206 -21.11 -45.20 11.21
N ALA A 207 -20.21 -45.22 12.20
CA ALA A 207 -19.99 -46.39 13.05
C ALA A 207 -21.25 -46.74 13.86
N LEU A 208 -21.94 -45.77 14.43
CA LEU A 208 -23.19 -45.99 15.16
C LEU A 208 -24.28 -46.55 14.26
N VAL A 209 -24.45 -46.00 13.06
CA VAL A 209 -25.42 -46.49 12.07
C VAL A 209 -25.09 -47.92 11.63
N VAL A 210 -23.82 -48.23 11.39
CA VAL A 210 -23.38 -49.59 11.04
C VAL A 210 -23.68 -50.57 12.18
N VAL A 211 -23.42 -50.20 13.44
CA VAL A 211 -23.77 -51.03 14.61
C VAL A 211 -25.28 -51.22 14.73
N LEU A 212 -26.07 -50.18 14.49
CA LEU A 212 -27.53 -50.23 14.58
C LEU A 212 -28.13 -51.10 13.46
N VAL A 213 -27.59 -51.02 12.25
CA VAL A 213 -27.94 -51.91 11.12
C VAL A 213 -27.50 -53.34 11.39
N PHE A 214 -26.30 -53.56 11.95
CA PHE A 214 -25.81 -54.89 12.31
C PHE A 214 -26.69 -55.54 13.38
N VAL A 215 -27.08 -54.80 14.43
CA VAL A 215 -28.01 -55.30 15.45
C VAL A 215 -29.40 -55.57 14.86
N ALA A 216 -29.90 -54.69 13.99
CA ALA A 216 -31.23 -54.86 13.40
C ALA A 216 -31.33 -56.01 12.39
N PHE A 217 -30.25 -56.34 11.66
CA PHE A 217 -30.28 -57.34 10.58
C PHE A 217 -29.55 -58.65 10.90
N VAL A 218 -28.51 -58.63 11.72
CA VAL A 218 -27.70 -59.84 12.02
C VAL A 218 -28.19 -60.54 13.29
N ALA A 219 -28.61 -59.80 14.33
CA ALA A 219 -29.12 -60.42 15.56
C ALA A 219 -30.40 -61.28 15.38
N PRO A 220 -31.36 -60.94 14.48
CA PRO A 220 -32.54 -61.77 14.26
C PRO A 220 -32.23 -63.15 13.69
N VAL A 221 -31.16 -63.29 12.90
CA VAL A 221 -30.73 -64.57 12.31
C VAL A 221 -30.30 -65.57 13.38
N PHE A 222 -29.87 -65.11 14.55
CA PHE A 222 -29.39 -65.95 15.65
C PHE A 222 -30.41 -66.15 16.78
N SER A 223 -31.47 -65.33 16.87
CA SER A 223 -32.50 -65.47 17.92
C SER A 223 -33.77 -66.13 17.37
N ARG A 224 -33.89 -67.45 17.52
CA ARG A 224 -35.08 -68.23 17.06
C ARG A 224 -36.35 -68.03 17.91
N SER A 225 -36.38 -67.08 18.85
CA SER A 225 -37.42 -66.99 19.88
C SER A 225 -38.35 -65.78 19.77
N ILE A 226 -38.15 -64.86 18.81
CA ILE A 226 -38.90 -63.59 18.74
C ILE A 226 -39.47 -63.41 17.32
N SER A 227 -40.73 -62.98 17.22
CA SER A 227 -41.42 -62.79 15.95
C SER A 227 -40.79 -61.66 15.11
N GLU A 228 -40.72 -61.85 13.79
CA GLU A 228 -40.10 -60.90 12.84
C GLU A 228 -40.69 -59.48 12.96
N ARG A 229 -41.99 -59.38 13.26
CA ARG A 229 -42.69 -58.11 13.45
C ARG A 229 -42.22 -57.36 14.70
N ALA A 230 -41.92 -58.07 15.79
CA ALA A 230 -41.45 -57.45 17.02
C ALA A 230 -40.03 -56.89 16.86
N TRP A 231 -39.16 -57.58 16.10
CA TRP A 231 -37.82 -57.09 15.78
C TRP A 231 -37.85 -55.85 14.88
N PHE A 232 -38.73 -55.82 13.87
CA PHE A 232 -38.86 -54.66 12.99
C PHE A 232 -39.32 -53.41 13.76
N VAL A 233 -40.32 -53.56 14.64
CA VAL A 233 -40.80 -52.46 15.48
C VAL A 233 -39.72 -52.01 16.47
N GLY A 234 -38.98 -52.94 17.08
CA GLY A 234 -37.86 -52.64 17.96
C GLY A 234 -36.76 -51.84 17.25
N GLY A 235 -36.38 -52.23 16.05
CA GLY A 235 -35.40 -51.50 15.22
C GLY A 235 -35.86 -50.09 14.87
N LEU A 236 -37.14 -49.91 14.53
CA LEU A 236 -37.72 -48.60 14.23
C LEU A 236 -37.67 -47.67 15.46
N VAL A 237 -38.00 -48.17 16.65
CA VAL A 237 -37.97 -47.39 17.88
C VAL A 237 -36.55 -46.94 18.23
N VAL A 238 -35.55 -47.82 18.09
CA VAL A 238 -34.15 -47.47 18.35
C VAL A 238 -33.64 -46.44 17.35
N ALA A 239 -34.03 -46.53 16.07
CA ALA A 239 -33.70 -45.53 15.06
C ALA A 239 -34.31 -44.16 15.39
N VAL A 240 -35.58 -44.10 15.79
CA VAL A 240 -36.26 -42.86 16.18
C VAL A 240 -35.59 -42.25 17.41
N LEU A 241 -35.28 -43.05 18.44
CA LEU A 241 -34.57 -42.58 19.63
C LEU A 241 -33.18 -42.03 19.30
N GLY A 242 -32.46 -42.65 18.36
CA GLY A 242 -31.18 -42.15 17.87
C GLY A 242 -31.29 -40.78 17.21
N VAL A 243 -32.31 -40.57 16.36
CA VAL A 243 -32.57 -39.28 15.71
C VAL A 243 -32.95 -38.20 16.73
N VAL A 244 -33.78 -38.53 17.72
CA VAL A 244 -34.18 -37.60 18.79
C VAL A 244 -32.98 -37.23 19.66
N GLY A 245 -32.13 -38.19 20.03
CA GLY A 245 -30.90 -37.95 20.78
C GLY A 245 -29.90 -37.07 20.01
N TRP A 246 -29.74 -37.31 18.71
CA TRP A 246 -28.92 -36.49 17.82
C TRP A 246 -29.39 -35.03 17.77
N MET A 247 -30.69 -34.82 17.59
CA MET A 247 -31.32 -33.49 17.61
C MET A 247 -31.15 -32.79 18.97
N GLY A 248 -31.33 -33.53 20.07
CA GLY A 248 -31.11 -33.02 21.42
C GLY A 248 -29.66 -32.61 21.68
N MET A 249 -28.68 -33.36 21.18
CA MET A 249 -27.26 -33.04 21.34
C MET A 249 -26.85 -31.80 20.54
N LEU A 250 -27.39 -31.62 19.33
CA LEU A 250 -27.20 -30.39 18.53
C LEU A 250 -27.81 -29.17 19.23
N ALA A 251 -29.01 -29.32 19.81
CA ALA A 251 -29.66 -28.26 20.60
C ALA A 251 -28.86 -27.93 21.87
N TRP A 252 -28.37 -28.93 22.59
CA TRP A 252 -27.52 -28.75 23.78
C TRP A 252 -26.20 -28.03 23.44
N GLN A 253 -25.52 -28.41 22.35
CA GLN A 253 -24.32 -27.70 21.89
C GLN A 253 -24.60 -26.23 21.56
N SER A 254 -25.77 -25.93 20.98
CA SER A 254 -26.18 -24.56 20.70
C SER A 254 -26.46 -23.75 21.98
N LEU A 255 -26.98 -24.39 23.04
CA LEU A 255 -27.32 -23.76 24.32
C LEU A 255 -26.11 -23.61 25.26
N VAL A 256 -25.19 -24.58 25.29
CA VAL A 256 -23.96 -24.50 26.10
C VAL A 256 -23.02 -23.42 25.58
N MET A 257 -22.97 -23.21 24.26
CA MET A 257 -22.24 -22.08 23.66
C MET A 257 -22.82 -20.71 24.01
N VAL A 258 -24.10 -20.64 24.44
CA VAL A 258 -24.75 -19.40 24.90
C VAL A 258 -24.52 -19.16 26.40
N ARG A 259 -24.35 -20.21 27.21
CA ARG A 259 -24.17 -20.09 28.67
C ARG A 259 -22.70 -20.08 29.15
N ALA A 260 -21.73 -20.43 28.30
CA ALA A 260 -20.31 -20.45 28.66
C ALA A 260 -19.56 -19.10 28.55
N HIS A 261 -20.24 -17.98 28.22
CA HIS A 261 -19.60 -16.67 28.07
C HIS A 261 -20.25 -15.51 28.86
N THR A 262 -20.99 -15.80 29.93
CA THR A 262 -21.59 -14.76 30.80
C THR A 262 -20.97 -14.67 32.20
N ARG A 263 -19.70 -15.04 32.36
CA ARG A 263 -18.95 -14.82 33.62
C ARG A 263 -17.71 -13.95 33.43
N VAL A 264 -17.86 -12.76 32.83
CA VAL A 264 -16.92 -11.62 32.99
C VAL A 264 -17.67 -10.31 32.71
N ALA A 265 -18.69 -10.00 33.53
CA ALA A 265 -19.30 -8.66 33.53
C ALA A 265 -19.93 -8.30 34.88
N ASP A 266 -19.41 -8.86 35.98
CA ASP A 266 -19.77 -8.45 37.35
C ASP A 266 -18.50 -8.09 38.11
N SER A 267 -17.95 -6.92 37.81
CA SER A 267 -17.04 -6.20 38.71
C SER A 267 -16.87 -4.76 38.21
N THR A 268 -17.91 -3.95 38.41
CA THR A 268 -17.85 -2.50 38.68
C THR A 268 -19.28 -1.98 38.82
N ALA A 269 -19.90 -2.33 39.94
CA ALA A 269 -21.01 -1.57 40.49
C ALA A 269 -20.46 -0.81 41.71
N ALA A 270 -20.15 0.47 41.51
CA ALA A 270 -20.10 1.46 42.58
C ALA A 270 -20.53 2.80 42.00
N GLY A 271 -21.58 3.39 42.57
CA GLY A 271 -21.84 4.83 42.48
C GLY A 271 -23.02 5.28 41.63
N TYR A 272 -24.09 5.62 42.34
CA TYR A 272 -25.15 6.59 42.02
C TYR A 272 -26.36 6.18 41.17
N GLY A 273 -27.50 6.19 41.86
CA GLY A 273 -28.83 6.04 41.32
C GLY A 273 -29.34 7.30 40.61
N MET A 274 -30.09 7.03 39.54
CA MET A 274 -31.25 7.80 39.11
C MET A 274 -32.15 6.87 38.27
N GLY A 275 -32.57 5.78 38.92
CA GLY A 275 -33.39 4.74 38.32
C GLY A 275 -34.88 5.06 38.43
N SER A 276 -35.44 5.72 37.42
CA SER A 276 -36.85 5.48 37.02
C SER A 276 -37.20 6.09 35.66
N PHE A 277 -36.45 7.09 35.17
CA PHE A 277 -36.73 7.73 33.88
C PHE A 277 -36.05 7.04 32.68
N MET A 278 -34.89 6.39 32.92
CA MET A 278 -34.09 5.73 31.89
C MET A 278 -34.64 4.39 31.40
N ALA A 279 -35.61 3.77 32.10
CA ALA A 279 -36.20 2.52 31.62
C ALA A 279 -37.12 2.74 30.40
N ALA A 280 -37.92 3.82 30.42
CA ALA A 280 -38.82 4.17 29.32
C ALA A 280 -38.06 4.67 28.07
N VAL A 281 -36.96 5.43 28.25
CA VAL A 281 -36.08 5.87 27.15
C VAL A 281 -35.25 4.71 26.58
N LYS A 282 -34.89 3.71 27.38
CA LYS A 282 -34.14 2.52 26.96
C LYS A 282 -34.99 1.52 26.15
N ASP A 283 -36.32 1.64 26.20
CA ASP A 283 -37.25 0.87 25.34
C ASP A 283 -37.60 1.60 24.04
N ALA A 284 -37.63 2.94 24.04
CA ALA A 284 -37.67 3.73 22.81
C ALA A 284 -36.34 3.65 22.04
N GLY A 285 -35.20 3.71 22.75
CA GLY A 285 -33.86 3.57 22.20
C GLY A 285 -33.53 2.17 21.68
N ARG A 286 -34.22 1.12 22.13
CA ARG A 286 -34.08 -0.24 21.58
C ARG A 286 -34.73 -0.38 20.19
N ARG A 287 -35.82 0.34 19.92
CA ARG A 287 -36.46 0.39 18.59
C ARG A 287 -35.65 1.21 17.58
N VAL A 288 -34.95 2.25 18.04
CA VAL A 288 -34.07 3.09 17.20
C VAL A 288 -32.66 2.49 17.03
N ARG A 289 -32.11 1.78 18.03
CA ARG A 289 -30.82 1.06 17.92
C ARG A 289 -30.84 -0.09 16.91
N GLY A 290 -32.00 -0.63 16.59
CA GLY A 290 -32.16 -1.60 15.50
C GLY A 290 -31.98 -1.00 14.10
N ALA A 291 -32.13 0.32 13.96
CA ALA A 291 -32.00 1.04 12.69
C ALA A 291 -30.63 1.70 12.52
N ILE A 292 -29.97 2.10 13.60
CA ILE A 292 -28.71 2.86 13.55
C ILE A 292 -27.46 1.96 13.63
N LEU A 293 -27.58 0.72 14.13
CA LEU A 293 -26.40 -0.13 14.38
C LEU A 293 -26.24 -1.36 13.49
N HIS A 294 -27.15 -1.75 12.59
CA HIS A 294 -26.86 -2.89 11.68
C HIS A 294 -27.73 -2.97 10.41
N PRO A 295 -27.11 -2.95 9.21
CA PRO A 295 -27.63 -3.65 8.04
C PRO A 295 -27.47 -5.18 8.16
N PHE A 296 -26.45 -5.64 8.91
CA PHE A 296 -26.04 -7.05 8.87
C PHE A 296 -27.01 -8.01 9.58
N ARG A 297 -27.77 -7.57 10.59
CA ARG A 297 -28.71 -8.42 11.37
C ARG A 297 -30.01 -8.79 10.63
N ARG A 298 -30.29 -8.19 9.46
CA ARG A 298 -31.47 -8.56 8.65
C ARG A 298 -31.06 -9.64 7.62
N ARG A 299 -31.51 -10.88 7.86
CA ARG A 299 -31.35 -12.11 7.03
C ARG A 299 -30.00 -12.83 7.19
N GLY A 300 -29.99 -14.13 6.84
CA GLY A 300 -28.93 -15.13 7.10
C GLY A 300 -27.53 -14.86 6.51
N GLU A 301 -27.24 -13.64 6.07
CA GLU A 301 -25.96 -13.18 5.52
C GLU A 301 -24.86 -13.07 6.59
N TRP A 302 -25.21 -12.85 7.87
CA TRP A 302 -24.24 -12.80 8.99
C TRP A 302 -23.34 -14.04 9.07
N ARG A 303 -23.88 -15.23 8.75
CA ARG A 303 -23.11 -16.49 8.76
C ARG A 303 -22.11 -16.57 7.61
N GLN A 304 -22.40 -15.93 6.47
CA GLN A 304 -21.49 -15.87 5.33
C GLN A 304 -20.40 -14.81 5.56
N LEU A 305 -20.78 -13.64 6.10
CA LEU A 305 -19.88 -12.51 6.36
C LEU A 305 -18.92 -12.75 7.53
N ALA A 306 -19.34 -13.50 8.57
CA ALA A 306 -18.45 -13.93 9.64
C ALA A 306 -17.32 -14.88 9.17
N ARG A 307 -17.36 -15.37 7.93
CA ARG A 307 -16.30 -16.20 7.34
C ARG A 307 -15.19 -15.37 6.69
N HIS A 308 -15.40 -14.07 6.49
CA HIS A 308 -14.42 -13.17 5.89
C HIS A 308 -13.58 -12.47 6.98
N PRO A 309 -12.28 -12.22 6.72
CA PRO A 309 -11.45 -11.42 7.61
C PRO A 309 -11.94 -9.97 7.68
N TRP A 310 -11.92 -9.40 8.89
CA TRP A 310 -12.27 -8.01 9.18
C TRP A 310 -10.98 -7.21 9.38
N LEU A 311 -10.74 -6.25 8.51
CA LEU A 311 -9.54 -5.42 8.52
C LEU A 311 -9.92 -3.98 8.85
N LEU A 312 -9.23 -3.40 9.82
CA LEU A 312 -9.38 -1.99 10.16
C LEU A 312 -8.36 -1.16 9.37
N PHE A 313 -8.84 -0.20 8.59
CA PHE A 313 -8.02 0.70 7.79
C PHE A 313 -7.85 2.02 8.54
N VAL A 314 -6.63 2.35 8.94
CA VAL A 314 -6.32 3.58 9.69
C VAL A 314 -5.43 4.45 8.83
N GLY A 315 -5.84 5.69 8.59
CA GLY A 315 -5.06 6.65 7.86
C GLY A 315 -5.44 8.07 8.24
N ASP A 316 -4.55 9.01 7.97
CA ASP A 316 -4.86 10.43 8.07
C ASP A 316 -5.84 10.85 6.97
N SER A 317 -6.44 12.03 7.09
CA SER A 317 -7.38 12.54 6.09
C SER A 317 -6.78 12.61 4.68
N ALA A 318 -5.49 12.94 4.57
CA ALA A 318 -4.78 12.98 3.30
C ALA A 318 -4.66 11.60 2.63
N ALA A 319 -4.68 10.51 3.41
CA ALA A 319 -4.58 9.15 2.87
C ALA A 319 -5.85 8.72 2.13
N ASP A 320 -6.96 9.44 2.31
CA ASP A 320 -8.25 9.19 1.64
C ASP A 320 -8.60 7.69 1.55
N VAL A 321 -8.65 7.05 2.72
CA VAL A 321 -8.99 5.62 2.85
C VAL A 321 -10.30 5.31 2.13
N ARG A 322 -11.24 6.27 2.12
CA ARG A 322 -12.51 6.12 1.42
C ARG A 322 -12.33 5.95 -0.08
N SER A 323 -11.53 6.78 -0.74
CA SER A 323 -11.24 6.62 -2.17
C SER A 323 -10.58 5.28 -2.50
N LEU A 324 -9.67 4.78 -1.65
CA LEU A 324 -9.10 3.43 -1.80
C LEU A 324 -10.19 2.34 -1.72
N LEU A 325 -11.09 2.43 -0.74
CA LEU A 325 -12.17 1.47 -0.56
C LEU A 325 -13.21 1.55 -1.70
N GLN A 326 -13.49 2.75 -2.21
CA GLN A 326 -14.33 2.94 -3.41
C GLN A 326 -13.69 2.35 -4.66
N ALA A 327 -12.37 2.51 -4.84
CA ALA A 327 -11.63 1.90 -5.95
C ALA A 327 -11.71 0.37 -5.91
N ALA A 328 -11.56 -0.22 -4.72
CA ALA A 328 -11.75 -1.66 -4.52
C ALA A 328 -13.21 -2.07 -4.79
N ALA A 329 -14.16 -1.14 -4.60
CA ALA A 329 -15.58 -1.40 -4.74
C ALA A 329 -16.12 -1.34 -6.17
N ALA A 330 -15.36 -0.81 -7.12
CA ALA A 330 -15.71 -0.89 -8.55
C ALA A 330 -15.67 -2.34 -9.09
N SER A 331 -15.13 -3.30 -8.31
CA SER A 331 -15.25 -4.73 -8.59
C SER A 331 -16.71 -5.22 -8.39
N PRO A 332 -17.26 -6.11 -9.24
CA PRO A 332 -18.71 -6.43 -9.32
C PRO A 332 -19.41 -6.97 -8.05
N HIS A 333 -18.69 -7.15 -6.94
CA HIS A 333 -19.18 -7.80 -5.71
C HIS A 333 -18.99 -6.97 -4.45
N ALA A 334 -18.55 -5.72 -4.57
CA ALA A 334 -18.39 -4.87 -3.40
C ALA A 334 -19.67 -4.14 -3.06
N ARG A 335 -19.96 -4.02 -1.76
CA ARG A 335 -21.14 -3.34 -1.26
C ARG A 335 -20.76 -2.45 -0.08
N GLU A 336 -20.99 -1.14 -0.24
CA GLU A 336 -21.01 -0.22 0.89
C GLU A 336 -22.28 -0.52 1.70
N LEU A 337 -22.11 -1.00 2.94
CA LEU A 337 -23.25 -1.44 3.74
C LEU A 337 -23.81 -0.32 4.62
N SER A 338 -22.98 0.65 4.99
CA SER A 338 -23.35 1.78 5.82
C SER A 338 -23.26 3.08 5.02
N ARG A 339 -24.41 3.61 4.56
CA ARG A 339 -24.45 5.00 4.06
C ARG A 339 -23.90 5.92 5.14
N ALA A 340 -22.95 6.78 4.78
CA ALA A 340 -22.32 7.73 5.68
C ALA A 340 -23.38 8.53 6.47
N SER A 341 -23.48 8.24 7.77
CA SER A 341 -24.07 9.14 8.75
C SER A 341 -22.94 9.57 9.65
N ASP A 342 -22.72 10.88 9.79
CA ASP A 342 -21.66 11.47 10.63
C ASP A 342 -21.71 11.04 12.10
N ALA A 343 -22.79 10.37 12.52
CA ALA A 343 -22.98 9.84 13.86
C ALA A 343 -22.34 8.45 14.08
N SER A 344 -22.03 7.68 13.02
CA SER A 344 -21.43 6.35 13.16
C SER A 344 -19.89 6.44 13.23
N PRO A 345 -19.24 5.86 14.26
CA PRO A 345 -17.79 5.84 14.35
C PRO A 345 -17.12 4.92 13.32
N TRP A 346 -17.86 3.96 12.75
CA TRP A 346 -17.35 2.97 11.82
C TRP A 346 -18.19 2.92 10.53
N HIS A 347 -17.51 2.92 9.38
CA HIS A 347 -18.08 2.65 8.07
C HIS A 347 -17.65 1.25 7.61
N TRP A 348 -18.60 0.50 7.07
CA TRP A 348 -18.41 -0.92 6.77
C TRP A 348 -18.51 -1.18 5.27
N TRP A 349 -17.48 -1.83 4.75
CA TRP A 349 -17.36 -2.19 3.35
C TRP A 349 -17.23 -3.71 3.24
N VAL A 350 -18.07 -4.31 2.41
CA VAL A 350 -18.09 -5.76 2.21
C VAL A 350 -17.58 -6.08 0.82
N TYR A 351 -16.54 -6.92 0.75
CA TYR A 351 -15.97 -7.43 -0.51
C TYR A 351 -16.12 -8.95 -0.58
N ARG A 352 -15.79 -9.51 -1.76
CA ARG A 352 -15.81 -10.97 -1.97
C ARG A 352 -14.87 -11.74 -1.03
N SER A 353 -13.77 -11.13 -0.61
CA SER A 353 -12.69 -11.79 0.13
C SER A 353 -12.52 -11.30 1.57
N LEU A 354 -12.92 -10.07 1.90
CA LEU A 354 -12.73 -9.43 3.20
C LEU A 354 -13.85 -8.42 3.54
N VAL A 355 -13.92 -8.02 4.80
CA VAL A 355 -14.70 -6.87 5.28
C VAL A 355 -13.70 -5.78 5.70
N ALA A 356 -13.84 -4.58 5.14
CA ALA A 356 -13.04 -3.43 5.56
C ALA A 356 -13.85 -2.51 6.48
N ILE A 357 -13.17 -2.02 7.49
CA ILE A 357 -13.70 -1.12 8.50
C ILE A 357 -12.94 0.19 8.36
N GLU A 358 -13.66 1.24 8.00
CA GLU A 358 -13.13 2.60 7.86
C GLU A 358 -13.56 3.43 9.09
N PRO A 359 -12.64 4.11 9.77
CA PRO A 359 -12.95 5.05 10.83
C PRO A 359 -13.68 6.28 10.28
N GLY A 360 -14.72 6.73 10.98
CA GLY A 360 -15.39 7.98 10.64
C GLY A 360 -14.46 9.20 10.76
N PRO A 361 -14.80 10.34 10.13
CA PRO A 361 -13.90 11.49 10.01
C PRO A 361 -13.31 11.97 11.35
N ARG A 362 -14.14 11.99 12.41
CA ARG A 362 -13.75 12.40 13.78
C ARG A 362 -12.62 11.56 14.39
N LEU A 363 -12.45 10.32 13.93
CA LEU A 363 -11.39 9.42 14.38
C LEU A 363 -10.11 9.59 13.54
N SER A 364 -10.22 10.13 12.33
CA SER A 364 -9.13 10.32 11.37
C SER A 364 -8.44 11.68 11.47
N HIS A 365 -8.99 12.66 12.22
CA HIS A 365 -8.44 14.04 12.29
C HIS A 365 -7.32 14.27 13.35
N PRO A 366 -6.26 15.04 13.02
CA PRO A 366 -5.10 15.30 13.89
C PRO A 366 -5.39 16.13 15.17
N HIS A 367 -6.53 16.82 15.25
CA HIS A 367 -6.82 17.84 16.27
C HIS A 367 -7.82 17.42 17.36
N ALA A 368 -7.99 16.14 17.65
CA ALA A 368 -8.60 15.77 18.93
C ALA A 368 -7.57 16.03 20.03
N THR A 369 -7.52 17.27 20.53
CA THR A 369 -6.84 17.65 21.75
C THR A 369 -7.20 16.64 22.84
N ILE A 370 -6.17 15.91 23.26
CA ILE A 370 -6.20 14.98 24.38
C ILE A 370 -6.36 15.85 25.63
N GLY A 371 -7.58 15.93 26.16
CA GLY A 371 -7.86 16.78 27.31
C GLY A 371 -9.35 16.95 27.63
N ASP A 372 -10.17 15.90 27.54
CA ASP A 372 -11.29 15.66 28.48
C ASP A 372 -12.03 14.36 28.09
N GLY A 373 -12.01 13.37 28.98
CA GLY A 373 -12.78 12.12 28.86
C GLY A 373 -12.29 11.14 27.77
N ASP A 374 -12.50 9.84 28.01
CA ASP A 374 -12.18 8.70 27.13
C ASP A 374 -12.12 9.07 25.64
N ALA A 375 -10.89 9.07 25.08
CA ALA A 375 -10.61 9.49 23.71
C ALA A 375 -11.61 8.86 22.71
N PRO A 376 -12.16 9.62 21.74
CA PRO A 376 -13.13 9.11 20.77
C PRO A 376 -12.73 7.78 20.11
N TRP A 377 -11.43 7.58 19.92
CA TRP A 377 -10.83 6.33 19.44
C TRP A 377 -11.04 5.14 20.40
N THR A 378 -10.68 5.28 21.68
CA THR A 378 -10.91 4.26 22.70
C THR A 378 -12.39 3.85 22.77
N LYS A 379 -13.30 4.84 22.78
CA LYS A 379 -14.75 4.59 22.79
C LYS A 379 -15.19 3.83 21.53
N ALA A 380 -14.70 4.20 20.36
CA ALA A 380 -14.99 3.52 19.10
C ALA A 380 -14.51 2.05 19.12
N LEU A 381 -13.30 1.78 19.62
CA LEU A 381 -12.76 0.43 19.77
C LEU A 381 -13.61 -0.42 20.73
N SER A 382 -14.11 0.17 21.82
CA SER A 382 -15.02 -0.52 22.74
C SER A 382 -16.34 -0.92 22.09
N LEU A 383 -16.84 -0.12 21.13
CA LEU A 383 -18.02 -0.45 20.34
C LEU A 383 -17.70 -1.60 19.37
N LEU A 384 -16.55 -1.54 18.69
CA LEU A 384 -16.10 -2.58 17.77
C LEU A 384 -15.93 -3.94 18.47
N ALA A 385 -15.36 -3.95 19.69
CA ALA A 385 -15.20 -5.16 20.49
C ALA A 385 -16.53 -5.86 20.81
N ARG A 386 -17.64 -5.11 20.90
CA ARG A 386 -18.98 -5.66 21.16
C ARG A 386 -19.60 -6.31 19.91
N GLU A 387 -19.19 -5.89 18.72
CA GLU A 387 -19.76 -6.35 17.46
C GLU A 387 -19.37 -7.80 17.10
N ARG A 388 -18.12 -8.18 17.40
CA ARG A 388 -17.62 -9.54 17.09
C ARG A 388 -16.93 -10.15 18.31
N ARG A 389 -17.70 -10.96 19.06
CA ARG A 389 -17.32 -11.54 20.36
C ARG A 389 -16.00 -12.32 20.38
N LYS A 390 -15.69 -13.11 19.34
CA LYS A 390 -14.50 -13.99 19.34
C LYS A 390 -13.21 -13.23 18.99
N LEU A 391 -13.20 -12.53 17.86
CA LEU A 391 -12.03 -11.83 17.36
C LEU A 391 -12.52 -10.55 16.65
N PRO A 392 -12.48 -9.38 17.30
CA PRO A 392 -12.99 -8.12 16.75
C PRO A 392 -12.41 -7.74 15.38
N LEU A 393 -11.12 -8.01 15.19
CA LEU A 393 -10.34 -7.72 13.98
C LEU A 393 -9.44 -8.91 13.63
N ASP A 394 -9.25 -9.18 12.35
CA ASP A 394 -8.29 -10.17 11.83
C ASP A 394 -7.01 -9.50 11.26
N GLY A 395 -6.94 -8.17 11.24
CA GLY A 395 -5.76 -7.43 10.81
C GLY A 395 -5.97 -5.91 10.79
N LEU A 396 -4.87 -5.19 10.60
CA LEU A 396 -4.82 -3.74 10.56
C LEU A 396 -4.11 -3.28 9.28
N VAL A 397 -4.60 -2.21 8.65
CA VAL A 397 -3.99 -1.59 7.48
C VAL A 397 -3.71 -0.13 7.80
N ILE A 398 -2.43 0.24 7.91
CA ILE A 398 -1.98 1.61 8.06
C ILE A 398 -1.87 2.23 6.67
N CYS A 399 -2.62 3.29 6.42
CA CYS A 399 -2.68 4.00 5.15
C CYS A 399 -1.98 5.36 5.28
N ILE A 400 -1.05 5.64 4.37
CA ILE A 400 -0.39 6.95 4.26
C ILE A 400 -0.46 7.46 2.83
N ALA A 401 -0.76 8.76 2.66
CA ALA A 401 -0.82 9.37 1.34
C ALA A 401 0.57 9.47 0.70
N ALA A 402 0.67 9.17 -0.59
CA ALA A 402 1.88 9.37 -1.38
C ALA A 402 2.34 10.83 -1.35
N GLN A 403 1.39 11.78 -1.28
CA GLN A 403 1.69 13.20 -1.17
C GLN A 403 2.27 13.58 0.20
N SER A 404 1.78 12.98 1.29
CA SER A 404 2.31 13.24 2.64
C SER A 404 3.75 12.72 2.80
N LEU A 405 4.13 11.67 2.06
CA LEU A 405 5.51 11.20 1.99
C LEU A 405 6.45 12.15 1.24
N ARG A 406 5.95 13.22 0.61
CA ARG A 406 6.78 14.27 -0.02
C ARG A 406 6.97 15.49 0.88
N GLU A 407 6.33 15.51 2.04
CA GLU A 407 6.48 16.56 3.04
C GLU A 407 7.87 16.48 3.72
N PRO A 408 8.29 17.52 4.45
CA PRO A 408 9.53 17.48 5.22
C PRO A 408 9.58 16.29 6.18
N GLU A 409 10.78 15.76 6.43
CA GLU A 409 10.98 14.55 7.26
C GLU A 409 10.31 14.64 8.65
N SER A 410 10.27 15.82 9.25
CA SER A 410 9.60 16.06 10.54
C SER A 410 8.08 15.85 10.49
N ALA A 411 7.44 16.28 9.40
CA ALA A 411 6.02 16.06 9.17
C ALA A 411 5.75 14.57 8.93
N VAL A 412 6.56 13.92 8.08
CA VAL A 412 6.49 12.47 7.82
C VAL A 412 6.65 11.65 9.11
N ALA A 413 7.60 12.01 9.97
CA ALA A 413 7.79 11.37 11.27
C ALA A 413 6.57 11.55 12.19
N THR A 414 5.92 12.72 12.14
CA THR A 414 4.69 12.98 12.91
C THR A 414 3.53 12.10 12.44
N HIS A 415 3.39 11.88 11.14
CA HIS A 415 2.42 10.93 10.57
C HIS A 415 2.71 9.50 11.04
N ALA A 416 3.97 9.05 10.99
CA ALA A 416 4.37 7.73 11.45
C ALA A 416 4.06 7.51 12.94
N ASP A 417 4.42 8.47 13.80
CA ASP A 417 4.17 8.39 15.24
C ASP A 417 2.69 8.30 15.56
N ARG A 418 1.87 9.08 14.86
CA ARG A 418 0.42 9.07 15.06
C ARG A 418 -0.20 7.75 14.62
N LEU A 419 0.10 7.29 13.41
CA LEU A 419 -0.48 6.07 12.87
C LEU A 419 -0.03 4.83 13.67
N TYR A 420 1.23 4.81 14.11
CA TYR A 420 1.73 3.80 15.05
C TYR A 420 0.94 3.82 16.37
N ARG A 421 0.73 4.99 16.99
CA ARG A 421 -0.06 5.09 18.23
C ARG A 421 -1.49 4.55 18.08
N LEU A 422 -2.17 4.86 16.98
CA LEU A 422 -3.52 4.36 16.71
C LEU A 422 -3.54 2.83 16.55
N ALA A 423 -2.54 2.28 15.85
CA ALA A 423 -2.36 0.85 15.65
C ALA A 423 -2.07 0.10 16.96
N ASP A 424 -1.14 0.63 17.74
CA ASP A 424 -0.76 0.09 19.04
C ASP A 424 -1.92 0.18 20.04
N GLU A 425 -2.64 1.30 20.11
CA GLU A 425 -3.82 1.42 20.97
C GLU A 425 -4.92 0.41 20.59
N ALA A 426 -5.19 0.22 19.29
CA ALA A 426 -6.15 -0.78 18.83
C ALA A 426 -5.74 -2.20 19.26
N THR A 427 -4.46 -2.53 19.11
CA THR A 427 -3.86 -3.82 19.49
C THR A 427 -3.97 -4.04 21.00
N ARG A 428 -3.59 -3.04 21.82
CA ARG A 428 -3.63 -3.08 23.29
C ARG A 428 -5.06 -3.18 23.83
N ARG A 429 -5.96 -2.29 23.40
CA ARG A 429 -7.34 -2.23 23.92
C ARG A 429 -8.16 -3.45 23.54
N LEU A 430 -7.94 -4.02 22.36
CA LEU A 430 -8.65 -5.22 21.92
C LEU A 430 -7.98 -6.51 22.43
N GLN A 431 -6.78 -6.41 23.02
CA GLN A 431 -5.96 -7.55 23.46
C GLN A 431 -5.75 -8.55 22.31
N LEU A 432 -5.43 -8.02 21.12
CA LEU A 432 -5.21 -8.78 19.91
C LEU A 432 -3.77 -8.62 19.46
N GLN A 433 -3.20 -9.67 18.88
CA GLN A 433 -2.00 -9.61 18.07
C GLN A 433 -2.47 -9.67 16.62
N LEU A 434 -2.23 -8.61 15.86
CA LEU A 434 -2.79 -8.45 14.52
C LEU A 434 -1.67 -8.40 13.46
N PRO A 435 -1.87 -9.02 12.29
CA PRO A 435 -1.06 -8.70 11.12
C PRO A 435 -1.32 -7.25 10.72
N VAL A 436 -0.25 -6.47 10.54
CA VAL A 436 -0.27 -5.06 10.17
C VAL A 436 0.33 -4.88 8.78
N TYR A 437 -0.38 -4.18 7.91
CA TYR A 437 0.05 -3.83 6.56
C TYR A 437 0.24 -2.32 6.44
N VAL A 438 1.25 -1.89 5.71
CA VAL A 438 1.40 -0.49 5.29
C VAL A 438 0.93 -0.37 3.85
N VAL A 439 0.03 0.57 3.58
CA VAL A 439 -0.48 0.87 2.24
C VAL A 439 -0.24 2.35 1.96
N VAL A 440 0.57 2.62 0.94
CA VAL A 440 0.68 3.96 0.37
C VAL A 440 -0.52 4.16 -0.56
N THR A 441 -1.33 5.18 -0.28
CA THR A 441 -2.51 5.55 -1.08
C THR A 441 -2.25 6.82 -1.88
N GLY A 442 -3.11 7.16 -2.83
CA GLY A 442 -3.04 8.46 -3.50
C GLY A 442 -1.91 8.59 -4.52
N LEU A 443 -1.41 7.48 -5.09
CA LEU A 443 -0.39 7.55 -6.15
C LEU A 443 -0.85 8.40 -7.35
N GLU A 444 -2.16 8.42 -7.61
CA GLU A 444 -2.83 9.25 -8.62
C GLU A 444 -2.61 10.74 -8.49
N ALA A 445 -2.41 11.22 -7.26
CA ALA A 445 -2.33 12.63 -6.94
C ALA A 445 -0.92 13.18 -7.20
N LEU A 446 0.04 12.30 -7.49
CA LEU A 446 1.41 12.72 -7.81
C LEU A 446 1.45 13.39 -9.19
N PRO A 447 2.17 14.52 -9.33
CA PRO A 447 2.42 15.16 -10.62
C PRO A 447 2.98 14.17 -11.64
N GLY A 448 2.53 14.24 -12.90
CA GLY A 448 3.00 13.35 -13.96
C GLY A 448 2.39 11.94 -13.98
N HIS A 449 1.60 11.55 -12.97
CA HIS A 449 0.98 10.23 -12.93
C HIS A 449 0.14 9.90 -14.18
N PRO A 450 -0.68 10.82 -14.75
CA PRO A 450 -1.48 10.49 -15.93
C PRO A 450 -0.63 10.04 -17.13
N ALA A 451 0.49 10.71 -17.39
CA ALA A 451 1.43 10.32 -18.45
C ALA A 451 2.02 8.94 -18.18
N PHE A 452 2.53 8.70 -16.96
CA PHE A 452 3.05 7.40 -16.53
C PHE A 452 2.03 6.28 -16.72
N ARG A 453 0.77 6.51 -16.35
CA ARG A 453 -0.31 5.54 -16.52
C ARG A 453 -0.60 5.25 -17.99
N SER A 454 -0.68 6.28 -18.82
CA SER A 454 -1.00 6.13 -20.25
C SER A 454 0.07 5.37 -21.03
N ALA A 455 1.32 5.42 -20.57
CA ALA A 455 2.44 4.71 -21.17
C ALA A 455 2.46 3.20 -20.84
N LEU A 456 1.68 2.75 -19.85
CA LEU A 456 1.70 1.38 -19.35
C LEU A 456 0.42 0.60 -19.66
N PRO A 457 0.48 -0.73 -19.83
CA PRO A 457 -0.71 -1.55 -20.07
C PRO A 457 -1.70 -1.50 -18.90
N VAL A 458 -2.99 -1.39 -19.18
CA VAL A 458 -4.06 -1.37 -18.14
C VAL A 458 -4.04 -2.63 -17.25
N SER A 459 -3.61 -3.78 -17.79
CA SER A 459 -3.48 -5.04 -17.05
C SER A 459 -2.46 -4.97 -15.91
N LEU A 460 -1.41 -4.14 -16.04
CA LEU A 460 -0.38 -3.96 -15.02
C LEU A 460 -0.97 -3.33 -13.75
N PHE A 461 -1.92 -2.40 -13.92
CA PHE A 461 -2.59 -1.73 -12.79
C PHE A 461 -3.59 -2.61 -12.04
N ARG A 462 -3.88 -3.82 -12.52
CA ARG A 462 -4.66 -4.79 -11.73
C ARG A 462 -3.79 -5.60 -10.77
N ARG A 463 -2.48 -5.66 -11.04
CA ARG A 463 -1.51 -6.45 -10.28
C ARG A 463 -0.99 -5.63 -9.11
N VAL A 464 -0.81 -6.24 -7.95
CA VAL A 464 -0.34 -5.49 -6.78
C VAL A 464 1.12 -5.05 -6.98
N VAL A 465 1.44 -3.83 -6.54
CA VAL A 465 2.80 -3.33 -6.36
C VAL A 465 3.10 -3.28 -4.88
N GLY A 466 4.06 -4.08 -4.45
CA GLY A 466 4.42 -4.16 -3.05
C GLY A 466 5.21 -5.41 -2.69
N TRP A 467 5.40 -5.57 -1.39
CA TRP A 467 6.07 -6.69 -0.76
C TRP A 467 5.18 -7.29 0.32
N ARG A 468 5.29 -8.61 0.50
CA ARG A 468 4.66 -9.36 1.59
C ARG A 468 5.68 -10.31 2.20
N HIS A 469 5.67 -10.41 3.52
CA HIS A 469 6.49 -11.36 4.25
C HIS A 469 6.03 -12.81 3.99
N ALA A 470 6.91 -13.64 3.42
CA ALA A 470 6.64 -15.04 3.15
C ALA A 470 7.01 -15.90 4.38
N ASP A 471 6.00 -16.56 4.94
CA ASP A 471 6.11 -17.63 5.95
C ASP A 471 6.51 -17.23 7.41
N PRO A 472 5.57 -17.18 8.38
CA PRO A 472 5.85 -16.81 9.76
C PRO A 472 6.53 -17.91 10.61
N VAL A 473 6.69 -19.13 10.09
CA VAL A 473 7.13 -20.31 10.88
C VAL A 473 8.66 -20.49 10.88
N ARG A 474 9.37 -19.96 9.87
CA ARG A 474 10.83 -20.14 9.73
C ARG A 474 11.65 -18.91 10.13
N ASP A 475 11.13 -17.71 9.92
CA ASP A 475 11.92 -16.47 10.03
C ASP A 475 11.55 -15.63 11.26
N ALA A 476 11.62 -16.23 12.45
CA ALA A 476 11.40 -15.55 13.74
C ALA A 476 12.41 -14.41 14.06
N VAL A 477 13.32 -14.09 13.12
CA VAL A 477 14.46 -13.17 13.32
C VAL A 477 14.42 -11.96 12.36
N VAL A 478 13.45 -11.81 11.46
CA VAL A 478 13.47 -10.72 10.46
C VAL A 478 12.37 -9.67 10.71
N ASP A 479 12.31 -9.14 11.94
CA ASP A 479 11.52 -7.94 12.29
C ASP A 479 12.22 -6.62 11.83
N GLY A 480 13.32 -6.71 11.08
CA GLY A 480 14.17 -5.56 10.73
C GLY A 480 14.34 -5.26 9.23
N ARG A 481 13.48 -5.77 8.32
CA ARG A 481 13.68 -5.56 6.86
C ARG A 481 12.56 -4.82 6.11
N MET A 482 11.63 -4.14 6.80
CA MET A 482 10.62 -3.35 6.08
C MET A 482 11.28 -2.22 5.27
N ASP A 483 12.35 -1.62 5.80
CA ASP A 483 13.24 -0.67 5.14
C ASP A 483 13.79 -1.21 3.81
N VAL A 484 14.44 -2.37 3.82
CA VAL A 484 15.00 -3.00 2.61
C VAL A 484 13.93 -3.29 1.56
N GLN A 485 12.73 -3.67 2.02
CA GLN A 485 11.62 -3.99 1.13
C GLN A 485 10.94 -2.72 0.59
N ALA A 486 10.85 -1.66 1.39
CA ALA A 486 10.42 -0.34 0.93
C ALA A 486 11.36 0.20 -0.15
N GLU A 487 12.67 0.02 0.01
CA GLU A 487 13.67 0.35 -1.01
C GLU A 487 13.51 -0.48 -2.28
N THR A 488 13.24 -1.78 -2.15
CA THR A 488 13.01 -2.66 -3.30
C THR A 488 11.75 -2.26 -4.08
N VAL A 489 10.65 -1.98 -3.38
CA VAL A 489 9.38 -1.56 -3.99
C VAL A 489 9.53 -0.19 -4.67
N SER A 490 10.16 0.76 -3.99
CA SER A 490 10.39 2.10 -4.53
C SER A 490 11.34 2.09 -5.72
N GLY A 491 12.45 1.36 -5.63
CA GLY A 491 13.41 1.20 -6.73
C GLY A 491 12.78 0.60 -7.99
N ARG A 492 11.88 -0.38 -7.84
CA ARG A 492 11.13 -0.96 -8.97
C ARG A 492 10.19 0.06 -9.62
N LEU A 493 9.47 0.84 -8.83
CA LEU A 493 8.58 1.89 -9.35
C LEU A 493 9.37 3.00 -10.06
N ILE A 494 10.50 3.43 -9.48
CA ILE A 494 11.42 4.41 -10.08
C ILE A 494 12.02 3.87 -11.39
N SER A 495 12.47 2.62 -11.42
CA SER A 495 13.00 2.01 -12.65
C SER A 495 11.95 1.92 -13.76
N THR A 496 10.70 1.67 -13.40
CA THR A 496 9.58 1.66 -14.35
C THR A 496 9.31 3.07 -14.87
N ALA A 497 9.33 4.08 -14.01
CA ALA A 497 9.17 5.48 -14.41
C ALA A 497 10.33 5.96 -15.30
N LEU A 498 11.56 5.54 -15.02
CA LEU A 498 12.74 5.80 -15.87
C LEU A 498 12.59 5.16 -17.25
N ALA A 499 12.11 3.92 -17.33
CA ALA A 499 11.86 3.24 -18.61
C ALA A 499 10.75 3.94 -19.42
N VAL A 500 9.69 4.42 -18.76
CA VAL A 500 8.66 5.26 -19.39
C VAL A 500 9.30 6.54 -19.93
N LEU A 501 10.03 7.28 -19.09
CA LEU A 501 10.70 8.52 -19.49
C LEU A 501 11.63 8.32 -20.70
N ALA A 502 12.39 7.23 -20.71
CA ALA A 502 13.29 6.88 -21.81
C ALA A 502 12.57 6.64 -23.15
N ALA A 503 11.37 6.07 -23.09
CA ALA A 503 10.60 5.71 -24.28
C ALA A 503 9.79 6.89 -24.85
N GLU A 504 9.53 7.92 -24.04
CA GLU A 504 8.70 9.06 -24.43
C GLU A 504 9.44 10.02 -25.37
N ARG A 505 8.84 10.26 -26.55
CA ARG A 505 9.36 11.20 -27.57
C ARG A 505 8.57 12.49 -27.66
N ASP A 506 7.32 12.48 -27.21
CA ASP A 506 6.46 13.65 -27.17
C ASP A 506 6.90 14.60 -26.04
N ALA A 507 7.04 15.89 -26.34
CA ALA A 507 7.61 16.86 -25.41
C ALA A 507 6.78 16.99 -24.12
N HIS A 508 5.45 17.07 -24.26
CA HIS A 508 4.53 17.17 -23.12
C HIS A 508 4.56 15.89 -22.27
N ARG A 509 4.39 14.71 -22.87
CA ARG A 509 4.46 13.44 -22.13
C ARG A 509 5.80 13.19 -21.46
N ARG A 510 6.90 13.60 -22.09
CA ARG A 510 8.24 13.51 -21.51
C ARG A 510 8.40 14.43 -20.30
N ARG A 511 7.90 15.67 -20.35
CA ARG A 511 7.87 16.57 -19.19
C ARG A 511 7.07 15.96 -18.04
N GLU A 512 5.88 15.45 -18.31
CA GLU A 512 5.03 14.81 -17.31
C GLU A 512 5.67 13.53 -16.74
N ALA A 513 6.27 12.67 -17.58
CA ALA A 513 7.01 11.50 -17.11
C ALA A 513 8.18 11.88 -16.19
N PHE A 514 8.90 12.95 -16.51
CA PHE A 514 9.97 13.49 -15.65
C PHE A 514 9.42 14.07 -14.34
N ALA A 515 8.27 14.76 -14.37
CA ALA A 515 7.59 15.24 -13.16
C ALA A 515 7.17 14.10 -12.23
N PHE A 516 6.73 12.96 -12.79
CA PHE A 516 6.43 11.76 -12.03
C PHE A 516 7.68 11.15 -11.40
N LEU A 517 8.77 11.02 -12.16
CA LEU A 517 10.05 10.53 -11.65
C LEU A 517 10.55 11.35 -10.46
N GLN A 518 10.51 12.68 -10.56
CA GLN A 518 10.87 13.58 -9.45
C GLN A 518 9.96 13.41 -8.24
N SER A 519 8.65 13.22 -8.47
CA SER A 519 7.68 12.97 -7.40
C SER A 519 7.99 11.67 -6.66
N LEU A 520 8.41 10.63 -7.37
CA LEU A 520 8.82 9.34 -6.79
C LEU A 520 10.12 9.43 -5.97
N GLN A 521 11.08 10.27 -6.35
CA GLN A 521 12.31 10.46 -5.57
C GLN A 521 12.01 11.08 -4.19
N GLY A 522 11.19 12.13 -4.14
CA GLY A 522 10.75 12.72 -2.87
C GLY A 522 9.95 11.73 -2.02
N TRP A 523 9.06 10.99 -2.67
CA TRP A 523 8.26 9.93 -2.04
C TRP A 523 9.12 8.79 -1.46
N GLN A 524 10.18 8.35 -2.15
CA GLN A 524 11.08 7.30 -1.67
C GLN A 524 11.77 7.71 -0.37
N ARG A 525 12.26 8.97 -0.29
CA ARG A 525 12.89 9.48 0.94
C ARG A 525 11.90 9.52 2.10
N GLY A 526 10.70 10.06 1.89
CA GLY A 526 9.69 10.05 2.94
C GLY A 526 9.26 8.64 3.32
N LEU A 527 9.17 7.70 2.38
CA LEU A 527 8.83 6.31 2.70
C LEU A 527 9.88 5.66 3.61
N ARG A 528 11.18 5.90 3.34
CA ARG A 528 12.29 5.47 4.21
C ARG A 528 12.12 6.05 5.62
N THR A 529 11.91 7.37 5.73
CA THR A 529 11.70 8.05 7.01
C THR A 529 10.48 7.50 7.76
N PHE A 530 9.36 7.31 7.07
CA PHE A 530 8.14 6.77 7.63
C PHE A 530 8.34 5.36 8.19
N VAL A 531 8.90 4.45 7.39
CA VAL A 531 9.15 3.06 7.77
C VAL A 531 10.16 2.98 8.92
N GLY A 532 11.27 3.72 8.83
CA GLY A 532 12.28 3.77 9.88
C GLY A 532 11.70 4.27 11.20
N ARG A 533 10.79 5.25 11.15
CA ARG A 533 10.10 5.77 12.33
C ARG A 533 9.11 4.76 12.92
N LEU A 534 8.35 4.04 12.09
CA LEU A 534 7.46 2.96 12.56
C LEU A 534 8.24 1.85 13.28
N GLN A 535 9.38 1.43 12.72
CA GLN A 535 10.26 0.42 13.33
C GLN A 535 10.89 0.93 14.63
N ALA A 536 11.32 2.20 14.67
CA ALA A 536 11.84 2.81 15.89
C ALA A 536 10.77 2.83 17.00
N ASN A 537 9.53 3.17 16.68
CA ASN A 537 8.43 3.16 17.66
C ASN A 537 8.11 1.75 18.15
N GLU A 538 8.18 0.74 17.29
CA GLU A 538 8.02 -0.66 17.67
C GLU A 538 9.08 -1.12 18.67
N ALA A 539 10.33 -0.77 18.44
CA ALA A 539 11.44 -1.16 19.32
C ALA A 539 11.29 -0.63 20.76
N HIS A 540 10.62 0.53 20.93
CA HIS A 540 10.34 1.14 22.23
C HIS A 540 8.97 0.75 22.81
N GLY A 541 8.11 0.11 22.00
CA GLY A 541 6.76 -0.27 22.41
C GLY A 541 6.75 -1.55 23.26
N GLU A 542 5.82 -1.61 24.21
CA GLU A 542 5.60 -2.82 25.02
C GLU A 542 5.00 -3.98 24.21
N HIS A 543 4.31 -3.66 23.10
CA HIS A 543 3.65 -4.61 22.21
C HIS A 543 4.22 -4.49 20.80
N ARG A 544 4.59 -5.63 20.20
CA ARG A 544 5.10 -5.67 18.82
C ARG A 544 3.96 -5.73 17.81
N LEU A 545 4.03 -4.89 16.80
CA LEU A 545 3.12 -4.92 15.65
C LEU A 545 3.68 -5.90 14.63
N HIS A 546 2.87 -6.86 14.17
CA HIS A 546 3.35 -7.85 13.20
C HIS A 546 3.29 -7.28 11.79
N TRP A 547 4.36 -6.65 11.35
CA TRP A 547 4.46 -6.14 9.99
C TRP A 547 4.44 -7.27 8.95
N ARG A 548 3.46 -7.25 8.05
CA ARG A 548 3.23 -8.32 7.06
C ARG A 548 3.47 -7.91 5.62
N GLY A 549 3.38 -6.62 5.30
CA GLY A 549 3.59 -6.17 3.94
C GLY A 549 3.49 -4.67 3.77
N LEU A 550 4.00 -4.20 2.64
CA LEU A 550 4.01 -2.82 2.20
C LEU A 550 3.51 -2.79 0.76
N TYR A 551 2.48 -1.99 0.48
CA TYR A 551 1.85 -1.91 -0.83
C TYR A 551 1.67 -0.46 -1.28
N VAL A 552 1.61 -0.24 -2.58
CA VAL A 552 1.36 1.07 -3.19
C VAL A 552 0.10 0.98 -4.05
N THR A 553 -0.79 1.96 -3.90
CA THR A 553 -2.10 2.00 -4.54
C THR A 553 -2.45 3.40 -5.01
N GLY A 554 -3.29 3.47 -6.03
CA GLY A 554 -4.00 4.68 -6.43
C GLY A 554 -5.51 4.52 -6.30
N GLY A 555 -6.19 5.54 -5.82
CA GLY A 555 -7.63 5.61 -5.63
C GLY A 555 -8.42 5.74 -6.93
N SER A 556 -9.74 5.82 -6.80
CA SER A 556 -10.67 5.81 -7.92
C SER A 556 -10.69 7.15 -8.66
N ARG A 557 -10.74 7.12 -10.00
CA ARG A 557 -10.86 8.30 -10.85
C ARG A 557 -11.90 8.09 -11.94
N GLY A 558 -12.39 9.17 -12.55
CA GLY A 558 -13.37 9.10 -13.64
C GLY A 558 -12.94 8.18 -14.80
N GLU A 559 -11.68 8.25 -15.21
CA GLU A 559 -11.11 7.40 -16.27
C GLU A 559 -10.63 6.02 -15.78
N ALA A 560 -10.54 5.83 -14.46
CA ALA A 560 -10.00 4.62 -13.83
C ALA A 560 -10.77 4.32 -12.52
N PRO A 561 -12.02 3.83 -12.60
CA PRO A 561 -12.86 3.62 -11.42
C PRO A 561 -12.31 2.53 -10.48
N ASN A 562 -11.55 1.56 -11.03
CA ASN A 562 -10.91 0.49 -10.25
C ASN A 562 -9.61 0.93 -9.53
N GLY A 563 -9.20 2.18 -9.71
CA GLY A 563 -7.91 2.69 -9.22
C GLY A 563 -6.69 1.96 -9.77
N ASP A 564 -5.57 2.13 -9.08
CA ASP A 564 -4.26 1.59 -9.46
C ASP A 564 -3.77 0.60 -8.40
N PHE A 565 -3.48 -0.63 -8.83
CA PHE A 565 -2.92 -1.72 -8.02
C PHE A 565 -3.84 -2.22 -6.87
N VAL A 566 -5.14 -1.93 -6.95
CA VAL A 566 -6.12 -2.21 -5.88
C VAL A 566 -6.72 -3.63 -5.95
N ASP A 567 -7.01 -4.15 -7.14
CA ASP A 567 -7.81 -5.38 -7.31
C ASP A 567 -7.16 -6.62 -6.67
N ASP A 568 -5.91 -6.92 -7.02
CA ASP A 568 -5.18 -8.04 -6.42
C ASP A 568 -4.98 -7.84 -4.90
N LEU A 569 -4.73 -6.61 -4.44
CA LEU A 569 -4.51 -6.30 -3.04
C LEU A 569 -5.68 -6.76 -2.16
N PHE A 570 -6.91 -6.40 -2.53
CA PHE A 570 -8.12 -6.76 -1.79
C PHE A 570 -8.54 -8.20 -2.03
N SER A 571 -8.41 -8.71 -3.26
CA SER A 571 -8.88 -10.06 -3.58
C SER A 571 -7.97 -11.17 -3.03
N ARG A 572 -6.66 -10.93 -2.92
CA ARG A 572 -5.67 -11.99 -2.63
C ARG A 572 -4.74 -11.70 -1.45
N PHE A 573 -4.22 -10.48 -1.32
CA PHE A 573 -3.09 -10.20 -0.41
C PHE A 573 -3.54 -9.92 1.02
N LEU A 574 -4.39 -8.91 1.22
CA LEU A 574 -4.94 -8.55 2.52
C LEU A 574 -5.67 -9.71 3.26
N PRO A 575 -6.48 -10.57 2.60
CA PRO A 575 -7.20 -11.64 3.30
C PRO A 575 -6.32 -12.84 3.69
N ALA A 576 -5.08 -12.92 3.20
CA ALA A 576 -4.30 -14.16 3.26
C ALA A 576 -3.68 -14.45 4.64
N ASP A 577 -3.40 -13.44 5.47
CA ASP A 577 -2.81 -13.63 6.80
C ASP A 577 -3.85 -13.67 7.95
N ARG A 578 -5.14 -13.85 7.65
CA ARG A 578 -6.20 -13.85 8.67
C ARG A 578 -6.02 -14.85 9.81
N MET A 579 -5.25 -15.92 9.57
CA MET A 579 -4.96 -16.95 10.58
C MET A 579 -3.90 -16.51 11.60
N LEU A 580 -3.20 -15.40 11.35
CA LEU A 580 -2.18 -14.89 12.26
C LEU A 580 -2.78 -14.06 13.40
N ALA A 581 -4.02 -13.59 13.25
CA ALA A 581 -4.68 -12.83 14.28
C ALA A 581 -5.06 -13.74 15.46
N ARG A 582 -4.57 -13.40 16.65
CA ARG A 582 -4.83 -14.16 17.88
C ARG A 582 -5.04 -13.23 19.07
N ARG A 583 -5.83 -13.68 20.04
CA ARG A 583 -5.94 -12.99 21.32
C ARG A 583 -4.65 -13.17 22.11
N VAL A 584 -4.22 -12.10 22.77
CA VAL A 584 -3.13 -12.13 23.74
C VAL A 584 -3.79 -12.13 25.12
N ALA A 585 -3.36 -13.03 25.99
CA ALA A 585 -3.82 -13.00 27.39
C ALA A 585 -3.36 -11.67 28.03
N PRO A 586 -4.14 -11.08 28.94
CA PRO A 586 -3.64 -9.99 29.78
C PRO A 586 -2.34 -10.46 30.45
N ARG A 587 -1.27 -9.66 30.38
CA ARG A 587 -0.11 -9.88 31.25
C ARG A 587 -0.53 -9.38 32.64
N ASP A 588 -0.47 -10.27 33.62
CA ASP A 588 -0.77 -10.00 35.04
C ASP A 588 0.21 -9.00 35.66
#